data_AF-A0A7G9AXS1-F1
#
_entry.id   AF-A0A7G9AXS1-F1
#
_cell.length_a   1.000
_cell.length_b   1.000
_cell.length_c   1.000
_cell.angle_alpha   90.00
_cell.angle_beta   90.00
_cell.angle_gamma   90.00
#
_symmetry.space_group_name_H-M   'P 1'
#
loop_
_entity.id
_entity.type
_entity.pdbx_description
1 polymer ?
#
loop_
_entity_poly.entity_id
_entity_poly.type
_entity_poly.pdbx_seq_one_letter_code
_entity_poly.pdbx_strand_id
1 'polypeptide(L)'
;MTQEEIEAGICRRCGCNWITPCIDEKYGPCWWVDKNRTLCSHCFYGFNDKPYQTKVYYRPGYDFLERNREFAWGILTNPKSHWVYDMEHDVLCVVGLGDHIGAVRFIAKKFYGLKRIYREEIPKWQEIIDENMIFYNAMVDDPEHYAWHLPRKYRLED
;
A
#
# COMPACT_ATOMS: atom_id res chain seq x y z
N MET A 1 8.92 14.10 -20.61
CA MET A 1 8.10 14.17 -19.38
C MET A 1 8.73 15.21 -18.50
N THR A 2 8.03 16.32 -18.28
CA THR A 2 8.52 17.47 -17.54
C THR A 2 8.74 17.07 -16.09
N GLN A 3 9.97 17.26 -15.62
CA GLN A 3 10.38 17.18 -14.23
C GLN A 3 9.39 18.05 -13.44
N GLU A 4 8.48 17.45 -12.66
CA GLU A 4 7.68 18.22 -11.71
C GLU A 4 8.70 18.96 -10.84
N GLU A 5 8.71 20.28 -10.95
CA GLU A 5 9.66 21.13 -10.26
C GLU A 5 9.46 20.89 -8.77
N ILE A 6 10.40 20.18 -8.14
CA ILE A 6 10.32 19.88 -6.71
C ILE A 6 10.44 21.22 -5.98
N GLU A 7 9.29 21.74 -5.54
CA GLU A 7 9.21 23.05 -4.89
C GLU A 7 9.81 22.96 -3.48
N ALA A 8 11.01 23.52 -3.33
CA ALA A 8 11.70 23.59 -2.05
C ALA A 8 10.85 24.37 -1.03
N GLY A 9 10.60 23.77 0.13
CA GLY A 9 9.74 24.34 1.17
C GLY A 9 8.31 23.79 1.18
N ILE A 10 7.98 22.82 0.32
CA ILE A 10 6.73 22.06 0.35
C ILE A 10 7.05 20.56 0.45
N CYS A 11 6.38 19.86 1.37
CA CYS A 11 6.60 18.43 1.55
C CYS A 11 5.99 17.65 0.37
N ARG A 12 6.81 16.88 -0.34
CA ARG A 12 6.38 16.08 -1.51
C ARG A 12 5.38 14.95 -1.19
N ARG A 13 5.20 14.60 0.09
CA ARG A 13 4.25 13.56 0.53
C ARG A 13 2.91 14.10 1.00
N CYS A 14 2.90 15.16 1.81
CA CYS A 14 1.67 15.68 2.41
C CYS A 14 1.36 17.14 2.07
N GLY A 15 2.24 17.84 1.35
CA GLY A 15 2.06 19.24 0.96
C GLY A 15 2.26 20.29 2.07
N CYS A 16 2.67 19.91 3.29
CA CYS A 16 2.89 20.89 4.36
C CYS A 16 4.05 21.85 4.06
N ASN A 17 4.04 23.02 4.68
CA ASN A 17 5.10 24.04 4.55
C ASN A 17 5.36 24.75 5.91
N TRP A 18 6.21 25.78 5.92
CA TRP A 18 6.59 26.48 7.16
C TRP A 18 5.45 27.29 7.80
N ILE A 19 4.46 27.73 7.02
CA ILE A 19 3.30 28.48 7.51
C ILE A 19 2.23 27.52 8.02
N THR A 20 2.03 26.40 7.31
CA THR A 20 1.05 25.36 7.64
C THR A 20 1.75 24.00 7.80
N PRO A 21 2.45 23.76 8.93
CA PRO A 21 3.13 22.49 9.19
C PRO A 21 2.15 21.39 9.62
N CYS A 22 2.54 20.12 9.45
CA CYS A 22 1.86 19.02 10.15
C CYS A 22 2.10 19.15 11.66
N ILE A 23 1.10 18.82 12.47
CA ILE A 23 1.16 18.91 13.94
C ILE A 23 0.91 17.52 14.54
N ASP A 24 1.85 17.04 15.34
CA ASP A 24 1.67 15.88 16.20
C ASP A 24 1.38 16.32 17.64
N GLU A 25 0.44 15.65 18.32
CA GLU A 25 0.01 16.03 19.68
C GLU A 25 1.12 15.89 20.73
N LYS A 26 2.07 14.97 20.52
CA LYS A 26 3.16 14.66 21.45
C LYS A 26 4.45 15.40 21.09
N TYR A 27 4.73 15.58 19.80
CA TYR A 27 6.00 16.10 19.30
C TYR A 27 5.91 17.50 18.69
N GLY A 28 4.70 18.06 18.54
CA GLY A 28 4.47 19.41 18.03
C GLY A 28 4.61 19.52 16.50
N PRO A 29 4.93 20.72 15.97
CA PRO A 29 5.01 20.93 14.53
C PRO A 29 6.18 20.17 13.90
N CYS A 30 5.95 19.68 12.68
CA CYS A 30 6.98 18.99 11.90
C CYS A 30 8.10 19.93 11.42
N TRP A 31 9.26 19.37 11.10
CA TRP A 31 10.41 20.09 10.55
C TRP A 31 10.93 19.40 9.28
N TRP A 32 11.82 20.04 8.53
CA TRP A 32 12.43 19.44 7.34
C TRP A 32 13.52 18.42 7.73
N VAL A 33 13.42 17.18 7.22
CA VAL A 33 14.43 16.14 7.49
C VAL A 33 15.58 16.14 6.50
N ASP A 34 15.34 16.65 5.30
CA ASP A 34 16.34 16.75 4.25
C ASP A 34 16.83 18.19 4.06
N LYS A 35 18.04 18.33 3.51
CA LYS A 35 18.65 19.65 3.25
C LYS A 35 17.90 20.44 2.18
N ASN A 36 17.20 19.74 1.29
CA ASN A 36 16.48 20.34 0.17
C ASN A 36 15.10 20.86 0.58
N ARG A 37 14.64 20.56 1.81
CA ARG A 37 13.33 20.95 2.36
C ARG A 37 12.17 20.41 1.53
N THR A 38 12.23 19.12 1.20
CA THR A 38 11.24 18.42 0.35
C THR A 38 10.51 17.31 1.08
N LEU A 39 10.97 16.90 2.26
CA LEU A 39 10.33 15.89 3.10
C LEU A 39 10.28 16.37 4.56
N CYS A 40 9.09 16.31 5.17
CA CYS A 40 8.91 16.70 6.57
C CYS A 40 9.08 15.51 7.52
N SER A 41 9.45 15.79 8.78
CA SER A 41 9.68 14.80 9.84
C SER A 41 8.43 13.99 10.14
N HIS A 42 7.25 14.59 10.03
CA HIS A 42 5.97 13.91 10.20
C HIS A 42 5.78 12.76 9.20
N CYS A 43 6.05 13.01 7.92
CA CYS A 43 5.98 12.00 6.86
C CYS A 43 7.16 11.04 6.84
N PHE A 44 8.32 11.46 7.34
CA PHE A 44 9.51 10.62 7.44
C PHE A 44 9.38 9.59 8.58
N TYR A 45 8.92 10.04 9.76
CA TYR A 45 8.72 9.18 10.92
C TYR A 45 7.32 8.52 10.97
N GLY A 46 6.45 8.80 10.00
CA GLY A 46 5.15 8.14 9.85
C GLY A 46 4.08 8.63 10.83
N PHE A 47 4.17 9.86 11.33
CA PHE A 47 3.24 10.45 12.31
C PHE A 47 1.90 10.89 11.70
N ASN A 48 1.61 10.58 10.42
CA ASN A 48 0.35 10.90 9.72
C ASN A 48 -0.92 10.19 10.27
N ASP A 49 -0.87 9.60 11.46
CA ASP A 49 -2.02 9.08 12.18
C ASP A 49 -2.85 10.27 12.73
N LYS A 50 -3.91 10.83 12.11
CA LYS A 50 -5.18 10.22 11.65
C LYS A 50 -5.99 11.19 10.73
N PRO A 51 -6.98 10.74 9.92
CA PRO A 51 -7.14 9.43 9.28
C PRO A 51 -7.43 9.56 7.76
N TYR A 52 -6.60 8.96 6.92
CA TYR A 52 -7.21 7.96 6.05
C TYR A 52 -7.26 6.74 6.93
N GLN A 53 -8.47 6.32 7.29
CA GLN A 53 -8.63 5.13 8.09
C GLN A 53 -8.18 4.01 7.15
N THR A 54 -6.97 3.47 7.35
CA THR A 54 -6.46 2.34 6.58
C THR A 54 -7.63 1.39 6.36
N LYS A 55 -7.99 1.19 5.09
CA LYS A 55 -9.17 0.41 4.77
C LYS A 55 -8.82 -1.03 5.04
N VAL A 56 -9.36 -1.57 6.12
CA VAL A 56 -9.05 -2.95 6.49
C VAL A 56 -10.06 -3.87 5.86
N TYR A 57 -9.59 -4.74 5.00
CA TYR A 57 -10.39 -5.82 4.45
C TYR A 57 -9.90 -7.13 5.04
N TYR A 58 -10.76 -7.76 5.84
CA TYR A 58 -10.51 -9.09 6.38
C TYR A 58 -11.16 -10.12 5.47
N ARG A 59 -10.46 -11.20 5.13
CA ARG A 59 -10.97 -12.31 4.32
C ARG A 59 -11.38 -13.53 5.16
N PRO A 60 -12.60 -13.58 5.72
CA PRO A 60 -13.12 -14.82 6.31
C PRO A 60 -13.53 -15.81 5.22
N GLY A 61 -12.85 -16.96 5.18
CA GLY A 61 -13.13 -18.02 4.19
C GLY A 61 -12.80 -17.55 2.77
N TYR A 62 -13.77 -16.94 2.09
CA TYR A 62 -13.63 -16.48 0.70
C TYR A 62 -14.16 -15.07 0.43
N ASP A 63 -14.89 -14.47 1.35
CA ASP A 63 -15.44 -13.12 1.21
C ASP A 63 -14.54 -12.08 1.86
N PHE A 64 -14.57 -10.84 1.38
CA PHE A 64 -13.87 -9.72 2.02
C PHE A 64 -14.87 -8.82 2.75
N LEU A 65 -14.57 -8.52 4.01
CA LEU A 65 -15.37 -7.63 4.83
C LEU A 65 -14.53 -6.44 5.28
N GLU A 66 -15.10 -5.24 5.14
CA GLU A 66 -14.50 -4.04 5.70
C GLU A 66 -14.55 -4.10 7.24
N ARG A 67 -13.46 -3.66 7.86
CA ARG A 67 -13.24 -3.67 9.31
C ARG A 67 -12.70 -2.33 9.77
N ASN A 68 -12.95 -2.04 11.05
CA ASN A 68 -12.56 -0.78 11.66
C ASN A 68 -11.07 -0.77 12.06
N ARG A 69 -10.66 0.38 12.59
CA ARG A 69 -9.28 0.61 13.02
C ARG A 69 -8.82 -0.25 14.20
N GLU A 70 -9.72 -0.57 15.14
CA GLU A 70 -9.38 -1.41 16.30
C GLU A 70 -8.98 -2.81 15.85
N PHE A 71 -9.70 -3.34 14.86
CA PHE A 71 -9.34 -4.60 14.20
C PHE A 71 -7.97 -4.50 13.52
N ALA A 72 -7.71 -3.41 12.79
CA ALA A 72 -6.40 -3.15 12.16
C ALA A 72 -5.25 -3.26 13.19
N TRP A 73 -5.39 -2.55 14.31
CA TRP A 73 -4.39 -2.55 15.38
C TRP A 73 -4.18 -3.94 15.97
N GLY A 74 -5.26 -4.67 16.23
CA GLY A 74 -5.17 -6.05 16.71
C GLY A 74 -4.42 -6.97 15.75
N ILE A 75 -4.58 -6.77 14.44
CA ILE A 75 -3.87 -7.53 13.41
C ILE A 75 -2.39 -7.15 13.32
N LEU A 76 -2.08 -5.85 13.27
CA LEU A 76 -0.72 -5.34 13.11
C LEU A 76 0.18 -5.65 14.32
N THR A 77 -0.41 -5.71 15.52
CA THR A 77 0.31 -6.06 16.76
C THR A 77 0.44 -7.57 16.97
N ASN A 78 -0.29 -8.39 16.21
CA ASN A 78 -0.25 -9.83 16.33
C ASN A 78 0.79 -10.43 15.35
N PRO A 79 1.92 -10.98 15.86
CA PRO A 79 2.99 -11.50 15.00
C PRO A 79 2.60 -12.78 14.25
N LYS A 80 1.43 -13.38 14.53
CA LYS A 80 0.90 -14.55 13.81
C LYS A 80 -0.05 -14.17 12.67
N SER A 81 -0.34 -12.89 12.49
CA SER A 81 -1.22 -12.40 11.42
C SER A 81 -0.54 -12.54 10.06
N HIS A 82 -1.34 -12.72 9.01
CA HIS A 82 -0.87 -12.75 7.63
C HIS A 82 -1.61 -11.67 6.87
N TRP A 83 -0.90 -10.77 6.21
CA TRP A 83 -1.52 -9.64 5.54
C TRP A 83 -0.69 -9.11 4.37
N VAL A 84 -1.38 -8.38 3.48
CA VAL A 84 -0.79 -7.56 2.42
C VAL A 84 -1.27 -6.13 2.64
N TYR A 85 -0.34 -5.18 2.61
CA TYR A 85 -0.64 -3.76 2.76
C TYR A 85 -0.27 -3.02 1.47
N ASP A 86 -1.24 -2.32 0.88
CA ASP A 86 -1.05 -1.46 -0.28
C ASP A 86 -0.82 -0.01 0.18
N MET A 87 0.38 0.50 -0.05
CA MET A 87 0.79 1.84 0.40
C MET A 87 0.11 2.94 -0.41
N GLU A 88 -0.12 2.71 -1.70
CA GLU A 88 -0.69 3.71 -2.61
C GLU A 88 -2.15 4.02 -2.28
N HIS A 89 -2.97 2.99 -2.02
CA HIS A 89 -4.39 3.16 -1.71
C HIS A 89 -4.72 3.11 -0.21
N ASP A 90 -3.72 2.93 0.65
CA ASP A 90 -3.85 2.77 2.10
C ASP A 90 -4.86 1.66 2.47
N VAL A 91 -4.57 0.44 1.99
CA VAL A 91 -5.44 -0.74 2.13
C VAL A 91 -4.70 -1.87 2.83
N LEU A 92 -5.24 -2.34 3.96
CA LEU A 92 -4.74 -3.51 4.66
C LEU A 92 -5.65 -4.71 4.39
N CYS A 93 -5.15 -5.71 3.68
CA CYS A 93 -5.84 -6.97 3.46
C CYS A 93 -5.32 -8.06 4.40
N VAL A 94 -6.20 -8.60 5.23
CA VAL A 94 -5.88 -9.61 6.24
C VAL A 94 -6.39 -10.96 5.78
N VAL A 95 -5.49 -11.96 5.75
CA VAL A 95 -5.74 -13.28 5.16
C VAL A 95 -5.27 -14.41 6.07
N GLY A 96 -5.62 -15.64 5.71
CA GLY A 96 -5.07 -16.84 6.34
C GLY A 96 -3.68 -17.20 5.82
N LEU A 97 -3.05 -18.18 6.46
CA LEU A 97 -1.79 -18.78 5.99
C LEU A 97 -1.96 -19.29 4.54
N GLY A 98 -1.05 -18.88 3.66
CA GLY A 98 -1.01 -19.31 2.26
C GLY A 98 -1.92 -18.54 1.30
N ASP A 99 -2.52 -17.43 1.73
CA ASP A 99 -3.58 -16.76 0.97
C ASP A 99 -3.30 -15.29 0.59
N HIS A 100 -2.04 -14.86 0.66
CA HIS A 100 -1.62 -13.54 0.20
C HIS A 100 -1.97 -13.27 -1.27
N ILE A 101 -1.96 -14.30 -2.14
CA ILE A 101 -2.41 -14.17 -3.53
C ILE A 101 -3.88 -13.75 -3.63
N GLY A 102 -4.72 -14.17 -2.68
CA GLY A 102 -6.11 -13.73 -2.58
C GLY A 102 -6.19 -12.22 -2.31
N ALA A 103 -5.36 -11.71 -1.41
CA ALA A 103 -5.24 -10.29 -1.13
C ALA A 103 -4.73 -9.49 -2.33
N VAL A 104 -3.64 -9.93 -2.98
CA VAL A 104 -3.09 -9.25 -4.17
C VAL A 104 -4.14 -9.17 -5.28
N ARG A 105 -4.85 -10.27 -5.57
CA ARG A 105 -5.93 -10.28 -6.57
C ARG A 105 -7.07 -9.34 -6.20
N PHE A 106 -7.44 -9.28 -4.92
CA PHE A 106 -8.46 -8.36 -4.44
C PHE A 106 -8.01 -6.91 -4.62
N ILE A 107 -6.80 -6.55 -4.17
CA ILE A 107 -6.27 -5.19 -4.26
C ILE A 107 -6.16 -4.76 -5.71
N ALA A 108 -5.51 -5.57 -6.54
CA ALA A 108 -5.31 -5.28 -7.96
C ALA A 108 -6.66 -5.09 -8.69
N LYS A 109 -7.67 -5.91 -8.39
CA LYS A 109 -9.01 -5.78 -8.99
C LYS A 109 -9.76 -4.56 -8.49
N LYS A 110 -9.74 -4.32 -7.18
CA LYS A 110 -10.59 -3.32 -6.54
C LYS A 110 -10.04 -1.90 -6.69
N PHE A 111 -8.72 -1.74 -6.67
CA PHE A 111 -8.05 -0.44 -6.63
C PHE A 111 -7.27 -0.13 -7.92
N TYR A 112 -6.66 -1.13 -8.55
CA TYR A 112 -5.89 -0.95 -9.80
C TYR A 112 -6.65 -1.34 -11.08
N GLY A 113 -7.93 -1.74 -10.97
CA GLY A 113 -8.77 -2.03 -12.12
C GLY A 113 -8.44 -3.34 -12.87
N LEU A 114 -7.73 -4.28 -12.25
CA LEU A 114 -7.42 -5.59 -12.80
C LEU A 114 -8.70 -6.34 -13.25
N LYS A 115 -8.74 -6.76 -14.52
CA LYS A 115 -9.76 -7.68 -15.03
C LYS A 115 -9.14 -9.04 -15.34
N ARG A 116 -8.51 -9.13 -16.49
CA ARG A 116 -7.68 -10.26 -16.92
C ARG A 116 -6.50 -9.70 -17.68
N ILE A 117 -5.34 -10.35 -17.57
CA ILE A 117 -4.10 -9.86 -18.14
C ILE A 117 -3.64 -10.71 -19.31
N TYR A 118 -2.98 -10.08 -20.27
CA TYR A 118 -2.15 -10.75 -21.26
C TYR A 118 -0.72 -10.97 -20.73
N ARG A 119 0.07 -11.81 -21.41
CA ARG A 119 1.45 -12.14 -20.99
C ARG A 119 2.35 -10.90 -21.02
N GLU A 120 2.15 -10.04 -22.01
CA GLU A 120 2.82 -8.76 -22.20
C GLU A 120 2.53 -7.75 -21.08
N GLU A 121 1.44 -7.91 -20.32
CA GLU A 121 1.10 -7.03 -19.19
C GLU A 121 1.75 -7.49 -17.88
N ILE A 122 2.36 -8.68 -17.81
CA ILE A 122 2.99 -9.21 -16.59
C ILE A 122 4.00 -8.23 -15.98
N PRO A 123 4.93 -7.62 -16.75
CA PRO A 123 5.92 -6.68 -16.18
C PRO A 123 5.28 -5.49 -15.47
N LYS A 124 4.20 -4.93 -16.03
CA LYS A 124 3.46 -3.83 -15.40
C LYS A 124 2.90 -4.24 -14.04
N TRP A 125 2.37 -5.46 -13.92
CA TRP A 125 1.81 -5.94 -12.65
C TRP A 125 2.89 -6.30 -11.64
N GLN A 126 4.06 -6.76 -12.09
CA GLN A 126 5.23 -6.93 -11.22
C GLN A 126 5.64 -5.59 -10.60
N GLU A 127 5.77 -4.54 -11.42
CA GLU A 127 6.11 -3.18 -10.97
C GLU A 127 5.09 -2.65 -9.94
N ILE A 128 3.79 -2.75 -10.23
CA ILE A 128 2.74 -2.32 -9.29
C ILE A 128 2.85 -3.05 -7.94
N ILE A 129 3.10 -4.37 -7.96
CA ILE A 129 3.21 -5.17 -6.74
C ILE A 129 4.48 -4.80 -5.97
N ASP A 130 5.61 -4.67 -6.65
CA ASP A 130 6.91 -4.36 -6.07
C ASP A 130 6.94 -2.98 -5.41
N GLU A 131 6.41 -1.97 -6.09
CA GLU A 131 6.48 -0.58 -5.62
C GLU A 131 5.46 -0.27 -4.52
N ASN A 132 4.29 -0.93 -4.54
CA ASN A 132 3.16 -0.51 -3.71
C ASN A 132 2.80 -1.49 -2.58
N MET A 133 3.12 -2.78 -2.70
CA MET A 133 2.60 -3.80 -1.77
C MET A 133 3.65 -4.33 -0.81
N ILE A 134 3.31 -4.36 0.47
CA ILE A 134 4.11 -4.97 1.55
C ILE A 134 3.46 -6.26 1.98
N PHE A 135 4.25 -7.33 2.07
CA PHE A 135 3.83 -8.66 2.49
C PHE A 135 4.34 -8.96 3.90
N TYR A 136 3.47 -9.53 4.75
CA TYR A 136 3.86 -9.95 6.11
C TYR A 136 3.48 -11.40 6.38
N ASN A 137 4.41 -12.14 7.00
CA ASN A 137 4.31 -13.59 7.20
C ASN A 137 3.95 -14.35 5.90
N ALA A 138 4.44 -13.87 4.76
CA ALA A 138 4.28 -14.57 3.50
C ALA A 138 5.42 -15.59 3.32
N MET A 139 5.09 -16.77 2.80
CA MET A 139 6.11 -17.76 2.42
C MET A 139 6.82 -17.38 1.12
N VAL A 140 6.16 -16.54 0.32
CA VAL A 140 6.63 -15.98 -0.94
C VAL A 140 6.24 -14.51 -0.95
N ASP A 141 7.20 -13.63 -1.22
CA ASP A 141 7.02 -12.18 -1.27
C ASP A 141 7.50 -11.59 -2.61
N ASP A 142 7.86 -12.43 -3.58
CA ASP A 142 8.39 -11.96 -4.86
C ASP A 142 7.26 -11.52 -5.84
N PRO A 143 7.39 -10.35 -6.49
CA PRO A 143 6.39 -9.85 -7.43
C PRO A 143 6.17 -10.74 -8.65
N GLU A 144 7.18 -11.50 -9.09
CA GLU A 144 7.09 -12.39 -10.25
C GLU A 144 6.09 -13.52 -10.00
N HIS A 145 6.17 -14.17 -8.84
CA HIS A 145 5.23 -15.17 -8.40
C HIS A 145 3.81 -14.62 -8.39
N TYR A 146 3.57 -13.46 -7.77
CA TYR A 146 2.22 -12.91 -7.66
C TYR A 146 1.64 -12.49 -9.01
N ALA A 147 2.42 -11.78 -9.84
CA ALA A 147 1.99 -11.35 -11.16
C ALA A 147 1.67 -12.56 -12.08
N TRP A 148 2.47 -13.63 -12.00
CA TRP A 148 2.26 -14.84 -12.78
C TRP A 148 0.91 -15.52 -12.49
N HIS A 149 0.44 -15.42 -11.25
CA HIS A 149 -0.81 -16.00 -10.76
C HIS A 149 -2.02 -15.08 -10.87
N LEU A 150 -1.90 -13.89 -11.48
CA LEU A 150 -3.06 -13.05 -11.79
C LEU A 150 -3.95 -13.69 -12.89
N PRO A 151 -5.27 -13.41 -12.91
CA PRO A 151 -6.19 -14.01 -13.87
C PRO A 151 -5.80 -13.70 -15.33
N ARG A 152 -5.58 -14.74 -16.14
CA ARG A 152 -5.13 -14.60 -17.53
C ARG A 152 -6.29 -14.52 -18.51
N LYS A 153 -6.08 -13.79 -19.61
CA LYS A 153 -6.78 -14.06 -20.87
C LYS A 153 -6.00 -15.14 -21.62
N TYR A 154 -6.59 -16.32 -21.79
CA TYR A 154 -6.13 -17.22 -22.82
C TYR A 154 -6.47 -16.59 -24.16
N ARG A 155 -5.49 -16.38 -25.04
CA ARG A 155 -5.81 -16.24 -26.47
C ARG A 155 -6.44 -17.58 -26.87
N LEU A 156 -7.49 -17.56 -27.67
CA LEU A 156 -8.12 -18.79 -28.17
C LEU A 156 -7.21 -19.59 -29.12
N GLU A 157 -5.95 -19.18 -29.28
CA GLU A 157 -4.97 -19.76 -30.19
C GLU A 157 -3.60 -19.69 -29.50
N ASP A 158 -3.20 -20.80 -28.88
CA ASP A 158 -1.82 -21.29 -28.88
C ASP A 158 -1.79 -22.48 -29.85
#